data_AF-A0A0Q9U932-F1
#
_entry.id   AF-A0A0Q9U932-F1
#
_cell.length_a   1.000
_cell.length_b   1.000
_cell.length_c   1.000
_cell.angle_alpha   90.00
_cell.angle_beta   90.00
_cell.angle_gamma   90.00
#
_symmetry.space_group_name_H-M   'P 1'
#
loop_
_entity.id
_entity.type
_entity.pdbx_description
1 polymer ?
#
loop_
_entity_poly.entity_id
_entity_poly.type
_entity_poly.pdbx_seq_one_letter_code
_entity_poly.pdbx_strand_id
1 'polypeptide(L)'
;MTSDTRGTTPAAELAPDTGLENDPDTGPVDSPVDGGPEPTPRGRRGPLPLGVRQALPGLVILVAVVQIARPVGDPDTFWHLAAGDRLRETWTFNGPDPWSTMSTQPWRLHEWLPELLMSVVQQFLGLPGVAWLLPLGGAAIGLTLWRATRPRASLLASAAVTSVALVAMSQSLSLRPHLLSFAFAVAFTAAWLRSAADARPRWWLVPVTWVWACTHGMWFFGVVIGVVALLGIALDRAVTRRQWLRLALVPLASLAAAAVTPTGPELLLSPFAVNETTQYIEEWMPPSLRQPGFLAFLALAAAVVLVWARARHRARWTDILLVGLAIGLALLYSRTVAVGAAIIAPVAAATIQGLLPPDREPVTRREVGLTIGLAALGLLVAALILPTRAAVPTWGANDLDTPLSALPQGTVVCNDYGVGGWLIWRHPNVRPTIDGRVEVYATGHVKEHLDFERAAPGWQAYVRRTGCTYALLTKGQPVIEALTEQTQWTVVQRGSEYVLLRAPR
;
A
#
# COMPACT_ATOMS: atom_id res chain seq x y z
N MET A 1 -68.78 -10.55 -22.86
CA MET A 1 -70.22 -10.19 -22.88
C MET A 1 -70.43 -9.36 -24.14
N THR A 2 -70.76 -10.05 -25.24
CA THR A 2 -72.08 -10.05 -25.95
C THR A 2 -72.10 -8.96 -27.01
N SER A 3 -72.44 -9.12 -28.29
CA SER A 3 -72.85 -10.20 -29.21
C SER A 3 -73.23 -9.43 -30.50
N ASP A 4 -72.61 -9.60 -31.67
CA ASP A 4 -72.86 -10.57 -32.75
C ASP A 4 -74.05 -10.26 -33.70
N THR A 5 -73.85 -10.65 -34.99
CA THR A 5 -74.79 -10.91 -36.12
C THR A 5 -75.17 -9.79 -37.12
N ARG A 6 -75.39 -10.02 -38.44
CA ARG A 6 -75.15 -11.08 -39.48
C ARG A 6 -75.65 -10.53 -40.84
N GLY A 7 -75.25 -11.17 -41.96
CA GLY A 7 -75.99 -11.20 -43.24
C GLY A 7 -75.09 -11.68 -44.40
N THR A 8 -75.03 -12.97 -44.77
CA THR A 8 -75.92 -13.87 -45.58
C THR A 8 -75.48 -14.03 -47.06
N THR A 9 -75.25 -15.29 -47.42
CA THR A 9 -74.87 -15.96 -48.70
C THR A 9 -76.06 -16.09 -49.70
N PRO A 10 -75.87 -16.52 -50.98
CA PRO A 10 -75.77 -17.96 -51.42
C PRO A 10 -74.74 -18.18 -52.58
N ALA A 11 -74.04 -19.30 -52.84
CA ALA A 11 -74.25 -20.77 -53.02
C ALA A 11 -74.42 -21.24 -54.49
N ALA A 12 -73.75 -22.37 -54.82
CA ALA A 12 -73.84 -23.31 -55.98
C ALA A 12 -73.00 -23.00 -57.25
N GLU A 13 -72.38 -23.91 -58.03
CA GLU A 13 -71.99 -25.34 -57.99
C GLU A 13 -71.29 -25.65 -59.35
N LEU A 14 -70.63 -26.83 -59.48
CA LEU A 14 -70.25 -27.59 -60.71
C LEU A 14 -68.82 -27.49 -61.29
N ALA A 15 -68.14 -28.64 -61.25
CA ALA A 15 -67.03 -29.06 -62.10
C ALA A 15 -67.54 -29.54 -63.50
N PRO A 16 -66.66 -29.83 -64.48
CA PRO A 16 -66.16 -31.21 -64.58
C PRO A 16 -64.71 -31.41 -65.11
N ASP A 17 -64.35 -32.68 -64.91
CA ASP A 17 -63.24 -33.57 -65.25
C ASP A 17 -62.68 -33.63 -66.70
N THR A 18 -61.49 -34.24 -66.81
CA THR A 18 -60.96 -35.22 -67.82
C THR A 18 -59.47 -34.99 -68.17
N GLY A 19 -58.54 -35.83 -67.66
CA GLY A 19 -57.91 -36.97 -68.36
C GLY A 19 -56.39 -36.69 -68.56
N LEU A 20 -55.39 -37.56 -68.37
CA LEU A 20 -55.23 -39.01 -68.56
C LEU A 20 -54.02 -39.57 -67.75
N GLU A 21 -54.18 -40.79 -67.21
CA GLU A 21 -53.32 -42.03 -67.14
C GLU A 21 -51.78 -41.97 -67.27
N ASN A 22 -50.92 -42.88 -66.77
CA ASN A 22 -50.85 -44.05 -65.84
C ASN A 22 -49.32 -44.36 -65.72
N ASP A 23 -48.68 -44.37 -64.54
CA ASP A 23 -48.23 -45.54 -63.70
C ASP A 23 -46.91 -46.26 -64.15
N PRO A 24 -46.29 -47.19 -63.38
CA PRO A 24 -45.49 -47.08 -62.13
C PRO A 24 -44.00 -47.57 -62.28
N ASP A 25 -43.19 -47.46 -61.21
CA ASP A 25 -42.59 -48.63 -60.48
C ASP A 25 -41.21 -48.38 -59.80
N THR A 26 -41.08 -48.97 -58.60
CA THR A 26 -39.88 -49.34 -57.80
C THR A 26 -39.05 -48.30 -56.98
N GLY A 27 -39.31 -48.28 -55.67
CA GLY A 27 -38.35 -48.69 -54.61
C GLY A 27 -37.19 -47.76 -54.18
N PRO A 28 -36.76 -47.79 -52.88
CA PRO A 28 -36.07 -46.67 -52.21
C PRO A 28 -34.54 -46.80 -52.22
N VAL A 29 -33.84 -45.66 -52.23
CA VAL A 29 -32.41 -45.60 -51.87
C VAL A 29 -32.19 -44.49 -50.85
N ASP A 30 -31.89 -44.93 -49.63
CA ASP A 30 -31.32 -44.14 -48.55
C ASP A 30 -30.11 -43.34 -49.04
N SER A 31 -30.06 -42.05 -48.71
CA SER A 31 -28.82 -41.27 -48.74
C SER A 31 -28.79 -40.37 -47.50
N PRO A 32 -27.70 -40.41 -46.69
CA PRO A 32 -27.69 -39.78 -45.38
C PRO A 32 -27.61 -38.27 -45.51
N VAL A 33 -28.38 -37.59 -44.66
CA VAL A 33 -28.20 -36.17 -44.35
C VAL A 33 -26.82 -36.01 -43.71
N ASP A 34 -25.88 -35.47 -44.48
CA ASP A 34 -24.55 -35.09 -43.99
C ASP A 34 -24.67 -33.79 -43.17
N GLY A 35 -25.24 -33.91 -41.98
CA GLY A 35 -25.26 -32.88 -40.94
C GLY A 35 -23.90 -32.78 -40.28
N GLY A 36 -22.90 -32.30 -41.02
CA GLY A 36 -21.61 -31.94 -40.45
C GLY A 36 -21.83 -30.86 -39.38
N PRO A 37 -21.24 -30.99 -38.17
CA PRO A 37 -21.36 -29.95 -37.16
C PRO A 37 -20.77 -28.65 -37.72
N GLU A 38 -21.55 -27.57 -37.69
CA GLU A 38 -21.03 -26.22 -37.91
C GLU A 38 -19.71 -26.08 -37.14
N PRO A 39 -18.62 -25.60 -37.76
CA PRO A 39 -17.36 -25.45 -37.06
C PRO A 39 -17.59 -24.47 -35.91
N THR A 40 -17.61 -25.00 -34.68
CA THR A 40 -17.57 -24.22 -33.44
C THR A 40 -16.53 -23.11 -33.64
N PRO A 41 -16.85 -21.83 -33.37
CA PRO A 41 -15.94 -20.74 -33.63
C PRO A 41 -14.63 -21.07 -32.94
N ARG A 42 -13.58 -21.30 -33.75
CA ARG A 42 -12.23 -21.62 -33.26
C ARG A 42 -11.86 -20.49 -32.31
N GLY A 43 -11.99 -20.75 -31.01
CA GLY A 43 -11.65 -19.80 -29.97
C GLY A 43 -10.25 -19.31 -30.26
N ARG A 44 -10.11 -18.03 -30.59
CA ARG A 44 -8.82 -17.39 -30.85
C ARG A 44 -7.92 -17.75 -29.68
N ARG A 45 -6.99 -18.68 -29.90
CA ARG A 45 -6.01 -19.09 -28.90
C ARG A 45 -5.25 -17.83 -28.55
N GLY A 46 -5.45 -17.30 -27.34
CA GLY A 46 -4.63 -16.22 -26.83
C GLY A 46 -3.15 -16.61 -26.93
N PRO A 47 -2.23 -15.63 -26.96
CA PRO A 47 -0.81 -15.88 -27.24
C PRO A 47 -0.14 -16.82 -26.23
N LEU A 48 -0.73 -16.97 -25.03
CA LEU A 48 -0.22 -17.84 -23.97
C LEU A 48 -1.20 -18.98 -23.62
N PRO A 49 -0.71 -20.20 -23.35
CA PRO A 49 -1.52 -21.28 -22.81
C PRO A 49 -2.25 -20.86 -21.53
N LEU A 50 -3.48 -21.36 -21.33
CA LEU A 50 -4.30 -20.98 -20.16
C LEU A 50 -3.59 -21.26 -18.82
N GLY A 51 -2.89 -22.40 -18.71
CA GLY A 51 -2.13 -22.73 -17.50
C GLY A 51 -1.04 -21.70 -17.17
N VAL A 52 -0.36 -21.16 -18.19
CA VAL A 52 0.64 -20.09 -18.02
C VAL A 52 -0.05 -18.81 -17.53
N ARG A 53 -1.16 -18.42 -18.18
CA ARG A 53 -1.94 -17.23 -17.77
C ARG A 53 -2.45 -17.34 -16.33
N GLN A 54 -2.87 -18.52 -15.89
CA GLN A 54 -3.35 -18.76 -14.53
C GLN A 54 -2.24 -18.64 -13.48
N ALA A 55 -0.99 -18.86 -13.85
CA ALA A 55 0.17 -18.70 -12.96
C ALA A 55 0.70 -17.26 -12.90
N LEU A 56 0.44 -16.42 -13.92
CA LEU A 56 1.00 -15.07 -14.02
C LEU A 56 0.79 -14.20 -12.77
N PRO A 57 -0.42 -14.09 -12.18
CA PRO A 57 -0.60 -13.26 -10.99
C PRO A 57 0.24 -13.74 -9.80
N GLY A 58 0.29 -15.06 -9.58
CA GLY A 58 1.12 -15.66 -8.55
C GLY A 58 2.61 -15.45 -8.79
N LEU A 59 3.06 -15.52 -10.05
CA LEU A 59 4.46 -15.29 -10.41
C LEU A 59 4.86 -13.84 -10.17
N VAL A 60 4.01 -12.87 -10.51
CA VAL A 60 4.23 -11.44 -10.21
C VAL A 60 4.40 -11.22 -8.71
N ILE A 61 3.53 -11.81 -7.89
CA ILE A 61 3.61 -11.70 -6.43
C ILE A 61 4.87 -12.38 -5.91
N LEU A 62 5.18 -13.60 -6.37
CA LEU A 62 6.40 -14.33 -5.99
C LEU A 62 7.65 -13.50 -6.28
N VAL A 63 7.78 -12.97 -7.49
CA VAL A 63 8.95 -12.15 -7.87
C VAL A 63 9.03 -10.90 -7.00
N ALA A 64 7.92 -10.19 -6.79
CA ALA A 64 7.91 -9.00 -5.93
C ALA A 64 8.32 -9.31 -4.49
N VAL A 65 7.79 -10.40 -3.91
CA VAL A 65 8.10 -10.87 -2.55
C VAL A 65 9.57 -11.23 -2.40
N VAL A 66 10.13 -11.97 -3.36
CA VAL A 66 11.55 -12.37 -3.33
C VAL A 66 12.47 -11.15 -3.49
N GLN A 67 12.10 -10.19 -4.36
CA GLN A 67 12.92 -8.99 -4.61
C GLN A 67 13.03 -8.07 -3.38
N ILE A 68 11.99 -8.02 -2.54
CA ILE A 68 12.00 -7.18 -1.33
C ILE A 68 12.47 -7.95 -0.08
N ALA A 69 12.86 -9.22 -0.20
CA ALA A 69 13.42 -10.00 0.89
C ALA A 69 14.89 -9.59 1.12
N ARG A 70 15.08 -8.58 1.96
CA ARG A 70 16.37 -7.95 2.26
C ARG A 70 16.54 -7.72 3.76
N PRO A 71 17.79 -7.53 4.25
CA PRO A 71 18.04 -7.18 5.66
C PRO A 71 17.32 -5.89 6.09
N VAL A 72 17.17 -5.72 7.40
CA VAL A 72 16.66 -4.48 7.98
C VAL A 72 17.66 -3.36 7.68
N GLY A 73 17.21 -2.33 6.95
CA GLY A 73 18.05 -1.21 6.54
C GLY A 73 17.36 0.15 6.53
N ASP A 74 16.08 0.19 6.92
CA ASP A 74 15.36 1.46 7.04
C ASP A 74 15.59 2.02 8.45
N PRO A 75 16.06 3.29 8.59
CA PRO A 75 16.43 3.89 9.88
C PRO A 75 15.30 3.90 10.90
N ASP A 76 14.05 4.04 10.45
CA ASP A 76 12.91 4.19 11.34
C ASP A 76 12.47 2.84 11.94
N THR A 77 12.83 1.73 11.29
CA THR A 77 12.53 0.38 11.79
C THR A 77 12.98 0.19 13.24
N PHE A 78 14.13 0.76 13.61
CA PHE A 78 14.73 0.52 14.90
C PHE A 78 13.96 1.18 16.05
N TRP A 79 13.51 2.43 15.90
CA TRP A 79 12.72 3.04 16.96
C TRP A 79 11.34 2.38 17.08
N HIS A 80 10.76 1.86 15.98
CA HIS A 80 9.54 1.02 16.04
C HIS A 80 9.75 -0.27 16.85
N LEU A 81 10.92 -0.92 16.72
CA LEU A 81 11.25 -2.09 17.54
C LEU A 81 11.32 -1.74 19.02
N ALA A 82 12.01 -0.64 19.35
CA ALA A 82 12.10 -0.15 20.72
C ALA A 82 10.74 0.28 21.28
N ALA A 83 9.87 0.85 20.44
CA ALA A 83 8.50 1.21 20.81
C ALA A 83 7.65 -0.02 21.15
N GLY A 84 7.78 -1.09 20.37
CA GLY A 84 7.15 -2.38 20.68
C GLY A 84 7.65 -2.98 21.99
N ASP A 85 8.96 -2.96 22.24
CA ASP A 85 9.55 -3.44 23.50
C ASP A 85 9.02 -2.65 24.70
N ARG A 86 9.04 -1.31 24.61
CA ARG A 86 8.51 -0.43 25.66
C ARG A 86 7.02 -0.67 25.89
N LEU A 87 6.22 -0.88 24.84
CA LEU A 87 4.79 -1.16 24.98
C LEU A 87 4.55 -2.46 25.74
N ARG A 88 5.32 -3.53 25.48
CA ARG A 88 5.21 -4.79 26.21
C ARG A 88 5.49 -4.64 27.70
N GLU A 89 6.42 -3.76 28.06
CA GLU A 89 6.81 -3.54 29.45
C GLU A 89 5.80 -2.70 30.24
N THR A 90 5.10 -1.79 29.56
CA THR A 90 4.41 -0.69 30.27
C THR A 90 2.95 -0.50 29.90
N TRP A 91 2.53 -1.00 28.73
CA TRP A 91 1.20 -0.82 28.20
C TRP A 91 0.74 0.65 28.12
N THR A 92 1.70 1.58 27.94
CA THR A 92 1.45 3.02 27.83
C THR A 92 1.41 3.45 26.37
N PHE A 93 0.31 4.08 25.95
CA PHE A 93 0.10 4.53 24.56
C PHE A 93 0.36 6.02 24.35
N ASN A 94 0.28 6.81 25.42
CA ASN A 94 0.47 8.26 25.38
C ASN A 94 1.29 8.69 26.60
N GLY A 95 2.24 9.61 26.42
CA GLY A 95 3.02 10.16 27.53
C GLY A 95 4.24 10.97 27.09
N PRO A 96 5.10 11.37 28.04
CA PRO A 96 6.41 11.95 27.73
C PRO A 96 7.26 11.01 26.86
N ASP A 97 8.12 11.56 26.01
CA ASP A 97 9.07 10.75 25.24
C ASP A 97 10.02 9.98 26.19
N PRO A 98 10.09 8.64 26.09
CA PRO A 98 10.94 7.86 26.97
C PRO A 98 12.44 7.91 26.61
N TRP A 99 12.81 8.35 25.41
CA TRP A 99 14.20 8.25 24.93
C TRP A 99 14.90 9.60 24.72
N SER A 100 14.21 10.63 24.22
CA SER A 100 14.83 11.93 23.99
C SER A 100 14.50 12.93 25.10
N THR A 101 15.52 13.58 25.64
CA THR A 101 15.36 14.73 26.55
C THR A 101 15.03 16.02 25.82
N MET A 102 15.12 16.01 24.49
CA MET A 102 14.88 17.17 23.62
C MET A 102 13.47 17.19 23.03
N SER A 103 12.61 16.22 23.39
CA SER A 103 11.23 16.19 22.95
C SER A 103 10.46 17.39 23.51
N THR A 104 9.67 18.05 22.66
CA THR A 104 8.81 19.18 23.02
C THR A 104 7.32 18.82 23.05
N GLN A 105 6.97 17.66 22.50
CA GLN A 105 5.60 17.15 22.44
C GLN A 105 5.52 15.78 23.10
N PRO A 106 4.37 15.42 23.70
CA PRO A 106 4.12 14.05 24.14
C PRO A 106 4.23 13.07 22.97
N TRP A 107 4.84 11.93 23.22
CA TRP A 107 4.88 10.84 22.26
C TRP A 107 3.55 10.08 22.28
N ARG A 108 2.99 9.84 21.09
CA ARG A 108 1.74 9.11 20.88
C ARG A 108 1.98 7.86 20.05
N LEU A 109 1.86 6.70 20.69
CA LEU A 109 2.06 5.38 20.10
C LEU A 109 0.82 4.93 19.33
N HIS A 110 0.55 5.57 18.20
CA HIS A 110 -0.61 5.24 17.35
C HIS A 110 -0.38 4.07 16.39
N GLU A 111 0.86 3.60 16.26
CA GLU A 111 1.28 2.51 15.37
C GLU A 111 1.58 1.22 16.15
N TRP A 112 0.99 1.12 17.34
CA TRP A 112 1.33 0.14 18.37
C TRP A 112 1.20 -1.32 17.93
N LEU A 113 0.27 -1.65 17.02
CA LEU A 113 -0.02 -3.05 16.67
C LEU A 113 1.13 -3.67 15.85
N PRO A 114 1.59 -3.05 14.74
CA PRO A 114 2.82 -3.47 14.06
C PRO A 114 4.05 -3.44 14.96
N GLU A 115 4.21 -2.41 15.80
CA GLU A 115 5.37 -2.29 16.68
C GLU A 115 5.43 -3.45 17.70
N LEU A 116 4.29 -3.79 18.30
CA LEU A 116 4.14 -4.96 19.16
C LEU A 116 4.48 -6.25 18.42
N LEU A 117 3.97 -6.43 17.19
CA LEU A 117 4.29 -7.59 16.36
C LEU A 117 5.79 -7.66 16.06
N MET A 118 6.40 -6.55 15.66
CA MET A 118 7.82 -6.47 15.32
C MET A 118 8.69 -6.83 16.54
N SER A 119 8.36 -6.31 17.71
CA SER A 119 9.04 -6.62 18.98
C SER A 119 8.92 -8.11 19.36
N VAL A 120 7.71 -8.69 19.28
CA VAL A 120 7.50 -10.12 19.53
C VAL A 120 8.27 -10.98 18.53
N VAL A 121 8.24 -10.63 17.26
CA VAL A 121 8.97 -11.35 16.21
C VAL A 121 10.47 -11.26 16.45
N GLN A 122 11.00 -10.08 16.82
CA GLN A 122 12.41 -9.93 17.17
C GLN A 122 12.79 -10.83 18.35
N GLN A 123 11.95 -10.93 19.38
CA GLN A 123 12.23 -11.77 20.55
C GLN A 123 12.42 -13.24 20.19
N PHE A 124 11.60 -13.78 19.27
CA PHE A 124 11.62 -15.21 18.93
C PHE A 124 12.52 -15.56 17.74
N LEU A 125 12.62 -14.67 16.75
CA LEU A 125 13.24 -14.95 15.45
C LEU A 125 14.41 -14.00 15.13
N GLY A 126 14.73 -13.07 16.02
CA GLY A 126 15.75 -12.05 15.81
C GLY A 126 15.42 -11.11 14.63
N LEU A 127 16.42 -10.34 14.20
CA LEU A 127 16.31 -9.46 13.04
C LEU A 127 15.91 -10.18 11.72
N PRO A 128 16.31 -11.44 11.45
CA PRO A 128 15.81 -12.16 10.28
C PRO A 128 14.29 -12.32 10.27
N GLY A 129 13.67 -12.57 11.42
CA GLY A 129 12.22 -12.61 11.55
C GLY A 129 11.57 -11.26 11.25
N VAL A 130 12.14 -10.18 11.77
CA VAL A 130 11.63 -8.82 11.50
C VAL A 130 11.77 -8.48 10.01
N ALA A 131 12.92 -8.81 9.41
CA ALA A 131 13.15 -8.65 7.98
C ALA A 131 12.13 -9.42 7.12
N TRP A 132 11.63 -10.57 7.60
CA TRP A 132 10.62 -11.37 6.93
C TRP A 132 9.22 -10.74 6.93
N LEU A 133 8.94 -9.78 7.81
CA LEU A 133 7.67 -9.06 7.82
C LEU A 133 7.47 -8.17 6.57
N LEU A 134 8.55 -7.67 5.95
CA LEU A 134 8.48 -6.90 4.71
C LEU A 134 7.95 -7.76 3.52
N PRO A 135 8.54 -8.92 3.18
CA PRO A 135 7.97 -9.80 2.16
C PRO A 135 6.57 -10.31 2.52
N LEU A 136 6.26 -10.53 3.80
CA LEU A 136 4.90 -10.85 4.24
C LEU A 136 3.90 -9.74 3.89
N GLY A 137 4.22 -8.49 4.22
CA GLY A 137 3.39 -7.34 3.86
C GLY A 137 3.30 -7.14 2.34
N GLY A 138 4.39 -7.34 1.60
CA GLY A 138 4.39 -7.32 0.13
C GLY A 138 3.48 -8.39 -0.48
N ALA A 139 3.47 -9.61 0.07
CA ALA A 139 2.55 -10.67 -0.34
C ALA A 139 1.10 -10.28 -0.06
N ALA A 140 0.81 -9.69 1.11
CA ALA A 140 -0.52 -9.21 1.46
C ALA A 140 -1.01 -8.12 0.49
N ILE A 141 -0.16 -7.16 0.13
CA ILE A 141 -0.44 -6.11 -0.87
C ILE A 141 -0.73 -6.75 -2.23
N GLY A 142 0.17 -7.63 -2.70
CA GLY A 142 0.04 -8.29 -4.01
C GLY A 142 -1.22 -9.15 -4.13
N LEU A 143 -1.55 -9.93 -3.10
CA LEU A 143 -2.77 -10.73 -3.04
C LEU A 143 -4.02 -9.85 -3.01
N THR A 144 -3.99 -8.72 -2.30
CA THR A 144 -5.12 -7.79 -2.24
C THR A 144 -5.32 -7.07 -3.58
N LEU A 145 -4.24 -6.65 -4.25
CA LEU A 145 -4.27 -6.11 -5.61
C LEU A 145 -4.85 -7.11 -6.60
N TRP A 146 -4.39 -8.36 -6.58
CA TRP A 146 -4.95 -9.41 -7.41
C TRP A 146 -6.44 -9.62 -7.14
N ARG A 147 -6.85 -9.72 -5.86
CA ARG A 147 -8.26 -9.90 -5.47
C ARG A 147 -9.14 -8.72 -5.92
N ALA A 148 -8.60 -7.50 -5.96
CA ALA A 148 -9.29 -6.29 -6.37
C ALA A 148 -9.38 -6.12 -7.90
N THR A 149 -8.34 -6.51 -8.62
CA THR A 149 -8.23 -6.34 -10.09
C THR A 149 -8.81 -7.53 -10.86
N ARG A 150 -8.62 -8.76 -10.41
CA ARG A 150 -8.99 -9.99 -11.12
C ARG A 150 -10.48 -10.12 -11.44
N PRO A 151 -11.44 -9.74 -10.56
CA PRO A 151 -12.86 -9.76 -10.92
C PRO A 151 -13.23 -8.76 -12.03
N ARG A 152 -12.37 -7.77 -12.28
CA ARG A 152 -12.61 -6.67 -13.22
C ARG A 152 -11.89 -6.86 -14.56
N ALA A 153 -10.93 -7.77 -14.63
CA ALA A 153 -10.06 -7.96 -15.77
C ALA A 153 -9.72 -9.43 -16.04
N SER A 154 -9.29 -9.73 -17.26
CA SER A 154 -8.68 -11.00 -17.65
C SER A 154 -7.40 -11.27 -16.84
N LEU A 155 -6.92 -12.51 -16.86
CA LEU A 155 -5.69 -12.91 -16.16
C LEU A 155 -4.49 -12.04 -16.54
N LEU A 156 -4.31 -11.77 -17.84
CA LEU A 156 -3.20 -10.96 -18.34
C LEU A 156 -3.30 -9.50 -17.91
N ALA A 157 -4.47 -8.87 -18.07
CA ALA A 157 -4.67 -7.48 -17.68
C ALA A 157 -4.57 -7.28 -16.16
N SER A 158 -5.12 -8.19 -15.37
CA SER A 158 -5.00 -8.17 -13.90
C SER A 158 -3.54 -8.33 -13.45
N ALA A 159 -2.78 -9.26 -14.05
CA ALA A 159 -1.37 -9.41 -13.76
C ALA A 159 -0.57 -8.16 -14.15
N ALA A 160 -0.80 -7.60 -15.35
CA ALA A 160 -0.12 -6.39 -15.81
C ALA A 160 -0.38 -5.18 -14.90
N VAL A 161 -1.65 -4.92 -14.54
CA VAL A 161 -1.99 -3.82 -13.63
C VAL A 161 -1.43 -4.06 -12.23
N THR A 162 -1.46 -5.29 -11.73
CA THR A 162 -0.84 -5.63 -10.45
C THR A 162 0.67 -5.37 -10.47
N SER A 163 1.38 -5.75 -11.54
CA SER A 163 2.80 -5.46 -11.70
C SER A 163 3.08 -3.96 -11.70
N VAL A 164 2.36 -3.18 -12.51
CA VAL A 164 2.56 -1.72 -12.59
C VAL A 164 2.23 -1.04 -11.26
N ALA A 165 1.18 -1.48 -10.56
CA ALA A 165 0.84 -0.98 -9.24
C ALA A 165 1.91 -1.29 -8.19
N LEU A 166 2.49 -2.50 -8.19
CA LEU A 166 3.59 -2.86 -7.30
C LEU A 166 4.85 -2.04 -7.58
N VAL A 167 5.18 -1.78 -8.86
CA VAL A 167 6.27 -0.86 -9.22
C VAL A 167 5.96 0.55 -8.74
N ALA A 168 4.73 1.03 -8.92
CA ALA A 168 4.31 2.34 -8.44
C ALA A 168 4.42 2.49 -6.92
N MET A 169 4.20 1.41 -6.17
CA MET A 169 4.34 1.37 -4.72
C MET A 169 5.79 1.18 -4.23
N SER A 170 6.72 0.75 -5.12
CA SER A 170 8.02 0.18 -4.73
C SER A 170 8.87 1.06 -3.82
N GLN A 171 8.86 2.37 -4.03
CA GLN A 171 9.64 3.32 -3.22
C GLN A 171 9.11 3.47 -1.80
N SER A 172 7.83 3.17 -1.58
CA SER A 172 7.21 3.20 -0.26
C SER A 172 7.19 1.81 0.40
N LEU A 173 7.70 0.76 -0.24
CA LEU A 173 7.77 -0.57 0.36
C LEU A 173 8.99 -0.66 1.28
N SER A 174 8.81 -0.20 2.52
CA SER A 174 9.78 -0.33 3.60
C SER A 174 9.18 -1.02 4.82
N LEU A 175 10.07 -1.48 5.70
CA LEU A 175 9.72 -2.21 6.93
C LEU A 175 9.27 -1.24 8.02
N ARG A 176 8.18 -0.54 7.74
CA ARG A 176 7.52 0.39 8.65
C ARG A 176 6.04 0.02 8.81
N PRO A 177 5.37 0.46 9.88
CA PRO A 177 3.96 0.16 10.14
C PRO A 177 3.01 0.53 8.98
N HIS A 178 3.41 1.50 8.15
CA HIS A 178 2.65 1.97 7.01
C HIS A 178 2.38 0.93 5.92
N LEU A 179 3.18 -0.12 5.83
CA LEU A 179 3.14 -1.12 4.74
C LEU A 179 1.73 -1.71 4.54
N LEU A 180 1.03 -2.04 5.62
CA LEU A 180 -0.33 -2.61 5.56
C LEU A 180 -1.38 -1.60 5.09
N SER A 181 -1.11 -0.29 5.19
CA SER A 181 -2.00 0.77 4.72
C SER A 181 -2.29 0.67 3.23
N PHE A 182 -1.33 0.18 2.44
CA PHE A 182 -1.51 0.01 1.00
C PHE A 182 -2.49 -1.12 0.68
N ALA A 183 -2.42 -2.24 1.40
CA ALA A 183 -3.39 -3.32 1.27
C ALA A 183 -4.80 -2.85 1.71
N PHE A 184 -4.89 -2.12 2.82
CA PHE A 184 -6.17 -1.55 3.26
C PHE A 184 -6.74 -0.56 2.24
N ALA A 185 -5.95 0.35 1.67
CA ALA A 185 -6.41 1.29 0.65
C ALA A 185 -6.96 0.58 -0.60
N VAL A 186 -6.29 -0.49 -1.07
CA VAL A 186 -6.81 -1.33 -2.17
C VAL A 186 -8.14 -1.97 -1.78
N ALA A 187 -8.21 -2.59 -0.60
CA ALA A 187 -9.40 -3.28 -0.11
C ALA A 187 -10.61 -2.33 0.04
N PHE A 188 -10.38 -1.13 0.60
CA PHE A 188 -11.39 -0.08 0.76
C PHE A 188 -11.90 0.39 -0.59
N THR A 189 -10.99 0.70 -1.52
CA THR A 189 -11.38 1.13 -2.88
C THR A 189 -12.19 0.05 -3.58
N ALA A 190 -11.73 -1.21 -3.54
CA ALA A 190 -12.45 -2.33 -4.14
C ALA A 190 -13.84 -2.54 -3.51
N ALA A 191 -13.97 -2.35 -2.19
CA ALA A 191 -15.23 -2.44 -1.46
C ALA A 191 -16.22 -1.35 -1.87
N TRP A 192 -15.76 -0.10 -1.97
CA TRP A 192 -16.57 1.05 -2.38
C TRP A 192 -16.99 0.99 -3.84
N LEU A 193 -16.11 0.55 -4.75
CA LEU A 193 -16.47 0.26 -6.13
C LEU A 193 -17.56 -0.83 -6.21
N ARG A 194 -17.52 -1.83 -5.32
CA ARG A 194 -18.61 -2.81 -5.24
C ARG A 194 -19.87 -2.19 -4.65
N SER A 195 -19.80 -1.29 -3.65
CA SER A 195 -20.97 -0.59 -3.10
C SER A 195 -21.66 0.25 -4.17
N ALA A 196 -20.88 0.92 -5.02
CA ALA A 196 -21.40 1.71 -6.13
C ALA A 196 -22.14 0.85 -7.16
N ALA A 197 -21.80 -0.43 -7.26
CA ALA A 197 -22.47 -1.36 -8.18
C ALA A 197 -23.76 -1.98 -7.60
N ASP A 198 -23.80 -2.31 -6.31
CA ASP A 198 -24.92 -3.06 -5.70
C ASP A 198 -25.70 -2.32 -4.61
N ALA A 199 -25.32 -1.08 -4.30
CA ALA A 199 -25.91 -0.21 -3.27
C ALA A 199 -25.96 -0.79 -1.85
N ARG A 200 -25.11 -1.78 -1.52
CA ARG A 200 -25.06 -2.36 -0.16
C ARG A 200 -23.92 -1.76 0.67
N PRO A 201 -24.10 -1.50 1.97
CA PRO A 201 -23.00 -1.08 2.85
C PRO A 201 -22.05 -2.25 3.13
N ARG A 202 -20.75 -1.98 3.19
CA ARG A 202 -19.72 -2.96 3.59
C ARG A 202 -19.30 -2.67 5.03
N TRP A 203 -20.12 -3.11 5.98
CA TRP A 203 -19.91 -2.84 7.41
C TRP A 203 -18.60 -3.39 7.97
N TRP A 204 -18.00 -4.40 7.34
CA TRP A 204 -16.68 -4.90 7.71
C TRP A 204 -15.57 -3.84 7.57
N LEU A 205 -15.78 -2.77 6.80
CA LEU A 205 -14.84 -1.65 6.72
C LEU A 205 -14.66 -0.95 8.07
N VAL A 206 -15.67 -0.96 8.95
CA VAL A 206 -15.61 -0.31 10.27
C VAL A 206 -14.59 -0.97 11.21
N PRO A 207 -14.67 -2.29 11.51
CA PRO A 207 -13.65 -2.94 12.32
C PRO A 207 -12.28 -2.96 11.63
N VAL A 208 -12.21 -2.99 10.29
CA VAL A 208 -10.92 -2.85 9.59
C VAL A 208 -10.35 -1.44 9.74
N THR A 209 -11.17 -0.38 9.78
CA THR A 209 -10.69 0.97 10.12
C THR A 209 -10.08 1.00 11.52
N TRP A 210 -10.69 0.34 12.51
CA TRP A 210 -10.10 0.24 13.85
C TRP A 210 -8.71 -0.41 13.81
N VAL A 211 -8.58 -1.55 13.12
CA VAL A 211 -7.28 -2.25 12.97
C VAL A 211 -6.27 -1.37 12.24
N TRP A 212 -6.70 -0.67 11.19
CA TRP A 212 -5.84 0.25 10.44
C TRP A 212 -5.40 1.45 11.31
N ALA A 213 -6.30 1.99 12.12
CA ALA A 213 -6.01 3.08 13.05
C ALA A 213 -5.02 2.69 14.15
N CYS A 214 -5.00 1.42 14.55
CA CYS A 214 -3.97 0.83 15.42
C CYS A 214 -2.66 0.48 14.70
N THR A 215 -2.65 0.54 13.37
CA THR A 215 -1.54 0.13 12.51
C THR A 215 -0.72 1.30 12.03
N HIS A 216 -1.34 2.35 11.51
CA HIS A 216 -0.60 3.49 10.94
C HIS A 216 -1.50 4.73 10.81
N GLY A 217 -0.89 5.92 10.86
CA GLY A 217 -1.58 7.21 10.68
C GLY A 217 -2.35 7.40 9.36
N MET A 218 -2.24 6.49 8.38
CA MET A 218 -2.95 6.56 7.09
C MET A 218 -4.39 6.06 7.13
N TRP A 219 -4.89 5.61 8.29
CA TRP A 219 -6.25 5.09 8.44
C TRP A 219 -7.34 6.05 7.92
N PHE A 220 -7.11 7.37 8.01
CA PHE A 220 -8.06 8.38 7.55
C PHE A 220 -8.28 8.32 6.04
N PHE A 221 -7.33 7.79 5.25
CA PHE A 221 -7.55 7.56 3.82
C PHE A 221 -8.70 6.59 3.57
N GLY A 222 -8.95 5.63 4.47
CA GLY A 222 -10.13 4.77 4.37
C GLY A 222 -11.44 5.55 4.44
N VAL A 223 -11.51 6.56 5.31
CA VAL A 223 -12.66 7.47 5.41
C VAL A 223 -12.76 8.37 4.18
N VAL A 224 -11.64 8.98 3.75
CA VAL A 224 -11.59 9.84 2.56
C VAL A 224 -12.02 9.10 1.30
N ILE A 225 -11.50 7.89 1.05
CA ILE A 225 -11.93 7.03 -0.07
C ILE A 225 -13.44 6.80 -0.01
N GLY A 226 -14.00 6.55 1.19
CA GLY A 226 -15.43 6.35 1.37
C GLY A 226 -16.27 7.59 1.09
N VAL A 227 -15.85 8.76 1.58
CA VAL A 227 -16.53 10.04 1.30
C VAL A 227 -16.50 10.36 -0.19
N VAL A 228 -15.34 10.23 -0.84
CA VAL A 228 -15.19 10.47 -2.28
C VAL A 228 -16.06 9.51 -3.09
N ALA A 229 -16.10 8.23 -2.73
CA ALA A 229 -16.98 7.25 -3.37
C ALA A 229 -18.46 7.59 -3.15
N LEU A 230 -18.88 8.03 -1.96
CA LEU A 230 -20.26 8.44 -1.68
C LEU A 230 -20.70 9.64 -2.50
N LEU A 231 -19.81 10.63 -2.70
CA LEU A 231 -20.06 11.77 -3.57
C LEU A 231 -20.25 11.29 -5.02
N GLY A 232 -19.37 10.40 -5.49
CA GLY A 232 -19.51 9.78 -6.81
C GLY A 232 -20.83 9.03 -6.99
N ILE A 233 -21.22 8.20 -6.02
CA ILE A 233 -22.48 7.45 -6.03
C ILE A 233 -23.69 8.39 -6.07
N ALA A 234 -23.64 9.51 -5.37
CA ALA A 234 -24.70 10.52 -5.43
C ALA A 234 -24.80 11.18 -6.81
N LEU A 235 -23.65 11.52 -7.41
CA LEU A 235 -23.58 12.14 -8.75
C LEU A 235 -23.96 11.17 -9.87
N ASP A 236 -23.70 9.88 -9.70
CA ASP A 236 -24.13 8.81 -10.60
C ASP A 236 -25.67 8.65 -10.62
N ARG A 237 -26.38 9.19 -9.61
CA ARG A 237 -27.85 9.11 -9.45
C ARG A 237 -28.41 7.69 -9.56
N ALA A 238 -27.59 6.70 -9.20
CA ALA A 238 -27.89 5.27 -9.35
C ALA A 238 -28.54 4.64 -8.10
N VAL A 239 -28.69 5.40 -7.01
CA VAL A 239 -29.18 4.89 -5.73
C VAL A 239 -30.27 5.80 -5.13
N THR A 240 -31.16 5.21 -4.34
CA THR A 240 -32.17 5.96 -3.57
C THR A 240 -31.54 6.71 -2.40
N ARG A 241 -32.20 7.79 -1.92
CA ARG A 241 -31.78 8.53 -0.72
C ARG A 241 -31.58 7.62 0.49
N ARG A 242 -32.45 6.64 0.70
CA ARG A 242 -32.36 5.67 1.81
C ARG A 242 -31.12 4.77 1.69
N GLN A 243 -30.80 4.29 0.48
CA GLN A 243 -29.59 3.51 0.25
C GLN A 243 -28.34 4.36 0.47
N TRP A 244 -28.32 5.58 -0.07
CA TRP A 244 -27.20 6.51 0.12
C TRP A 244 -26.95 6.81 1.59
N LEU A 245 -28.00 7.12 2.37
CA LEU A 245 -27.89 7.36 3.81
C LEU A 245 -27.32 6.14 4.56
N ARG A 246 -27.73 4.91 4.19
CA ARG A 246 -27.15 3.68 4.77
C ARG A 246 -25.67 3.50 4.42
N LEU A 247 -25.26 3.87 3.21
CA LEU A 247 -23.84 3.86 2.83
C LEU A 247 -23.05 4.92 3.61
N ALA A 248 -23.62 6.10 3.82
CA ALA A 248 -23.01 7.21 4.54
C ALA A 248 -22.71 6.89 6.02
N LEU A 249 -23.42 5.94 6.63
CA LEU A 249 -23.11 5.49 7.98
C LEU A 249 -21.77 4.75 8.09
N VAL A 250 -21.24 4.17 7.01
CA VAL A 250 -19.96 3.44 7.04
C VAL A 250 -18.77 4.35 7.37
N PRO A 251 -18.48 5.44 6.62
CA PRO A 251 -17.36 6.32 6.97
C PRO A 251 -17.55 7.03 8.32
N LEU A 252 -18.79 7.35 8.71
CA LEU A 252 -19.09 7.91 10.04
C LEU A 252 -18.75 6.92 11.16
N ALA A 253 -19.18 5.67 11.02
CA ALA A 253 -18.85 4.61 11.97
C ALA A 253 -17.34 4.27 11.98
N SER A 254 -16.67 4.34 10.83
CA SER A 254 -15.22 4.21 10.71
C SER A 254 -14.48 5.32 11.47
N LEU A 255 -14.96 6.57 11.42
CA LEU A 255 -14.39 7.68 12.19
C LEU A 255 -14.57 7.46 13.69
N ALA A 256 -15.75 7.02 14.12
CA ALA A 256 -16.01 6.66 15.51
C ALA A 256 -15.13 5.47 15.96
N ALA A 257 -14.91 4.48 15.10
CA ALA A 257 -14.03 3.35 15.36
C ALA A 257 -12.57 3.80 15.58
N ALA A 258 -12.06 4.73 14.77
CA ALA A 258 -10.72 5.29 14.98
C ALA A 258 -10.60 6.07 16.30
N ALA A 259 -11.68 6.67 16.80
CA ALA A 259 -11.66 7.42 18.06
C ALA A 259 -11.58 6.53 19.32
N VAL A 260 -11.96 5.25 19.21
CA VAL A 260 -11.99 4.29 20.32
C VAL A 260 -10.78 3.34 20.33
N THR A 261 -9.70 3.70 19.64
CA THR A 261 -8.41 3.01 19.77
C THR A 261 -7.80 3.28 21.16
N PRO A 262 -6.80 2.48 21.60
CA PRO A 262 -6.10 2.73 22.86
C PRO A 262 -5.43 4.11 22.96
N THR A 263 -5.11 4.74 21.82
CA THR A 263 -4.59 6.12 21.77
C THR A 263 -5.65 7.18 22.07
N GLY A 264 -6.94 6.84 21.96
CA GLY A 264 -8.06 7.72 22.28
C GLY A 264 -8.46 8.67 21.14
N PRO A 265 -9.44 9.55 21.40
CA PRO A 265 -10.06 10.40 20.37
C PRO A 265 -9.13 11.46 19.78
N GLU A 266 -8.03 11.79 20.45
CA GLU A 266 -6.99 12.67 19.91
C GLU A 266 -6.39 12.13 18.61
N LEU A 267 -6.47 10.82 18.36
CA LEU A 267 -6.05 10.23 17.08
C LEU A 267 -6.75 10.86 15.88
N LEU A 268 -7.99 11.36 16.05
CA LEU A 268 -8.72 12.04 14.98
C LEU A 268 -8.05 13.34 14.53
N LEU A 269 -7.22 13.95 15.40
CA LEU A 269 -6.51 15.18 15.12
C LEU A 269 -5.11 14.93 14.51
N SER A 270 -4.61 13.70 14.53
CA SER A 270 -3.27 13.37 14.02
C SER A 270 -3.03 13.78 12.56
N PRO A 271 -4.01 13.68 11.62
CA PRO A 271 -3.79 14.12 10.24
C PRO A 271 -3.65 15.65 10.10
N PHE A 272 -4.06 16.42 11.10
CA PHE A 272 -3.94 17.88 11.13
C PHE A 272 -2.71 18.36 11.91
N ALA A 273 -2.06 17.45 12.65
CA ALA A 273 -0.81 17.73 13.36
C ALA A 273 0.43 17.70 12.45
N VAL A 274 0.24 17.88 11.13
CA VAL A 274 1.34 17.96 10.16
C VAL A 274 2.18 19.19 10.50
N ASN A 275 3.36 18.93 11.06
CA ASN A 275 4.28 19.96 11.50
C ASN A 275 5.05 20.53 10.30
N GLU A 276 5.43 21.81 10.36
CA GLU A 276 6.31 22.47 9.38
C GLU A 276 7.65 21.74 9.19
N THR A 277 8.03 20.90 10.15
CA THR A 277 9.23 20.06 10.12
C THR A 277 9.23 19.06 8.94
N THR A 278 8.07 18.65 8.44
CA THR A 278 7.97 17.68 7.33
C THR A 278 8.62 18.19 6.04
N GLN A 279 8.77 19.50 5.86
CA GLN A 279 9.44 20.09 4.68
C GLN A 279 10.91 19.66 4.52
N TYR A 280 11.55 19.21 5.59
CA TYR A 280 12.93 18.75 5.59
C TYR A 280 13.08 17.25 5.30
N ILE A 281 11.97 16.54 5.13
CA ILE A 281 11.94 15.09 4.96
C ILE A 281 11.56 14.78 3.51
N GLU A 282 12.44 14.09 2.78
CA GLU A 282 12.30 13.85 1.33
C GLU A 282 10.96 13.21 0.95
N GLU A 283 10.40 12.36 1.82
CA GLU A 283 9.13 11.67 1.56
C GLU A 283 7.91 12.60 1.47
N TRP A 284 8.00 13.80 2.07
CA TRP A 284 6.98 14.86 2.05
C TRP A 284 7.25 15.90 0.96
N MET A 285 8.27 15.70 0.14
CA MET A 285 8.47 16.48 -1.07
C MET A 285 7.62 15.91 -2.22
N PRO A 286 7.22 16.75 -3.20
CA PRO A 286 6.59 16.27 -4.42
C PRO A 286 7.48 15.22 -5.12
N PRO A 287 6.90 14.17 -5.71
CA PRO A 287 7.69 13.14 -6.37
C PRO A 287 8.40 13.67 -7.61
N SER A 288 9.58 13.11 -7.87
CA SER A 288 10.39 13.46 -9.03
C SER A 288 10.12 12.52 -10.21
N LEU A 289 10.16 13.02 -11.44
CA LEU A 289 10.11 12.20 -12.66
C LEU A 289 11.31 11.24 -12.82
N ARG A 290 12.35 11.37 -11.98
CA ARG A 290 13.46 10.41 -11.93
C ARG A 290 13.11 9.13 -11.17
N GLN A 291 11.99 9.13 -10.46
CA GLN A 291 11.58 8.03 -9.60
C GLN A 291 10.76 6.99 -10.42
N PRO A 292 11.22 5.74 -10.56
CA PRO A 292 10.54 4.74 -11.38
C PRO A 292 9.11 4.42 -10.90
N GLY A 293 8.86 4.46 -9.59
CA GLY A 293 7.52 4.23 -9.04
C GLY A 293 6.55 5.32 -9.46
N PHE A 294 6.96 6.59 -9.37
CA PHE A 294 6.12 7.69 -9.83
C PHE A 294 5.86 7.64 -11.35
N LEU A 295 6.86 7.28 -12.17
CA LEU A 295 6.65 7.07 -13.61
C LEU A 295 5.66 5.94 -13.90
N ALA A 296 5.74 4.82 -13.17
CA ALA A 296 4.78 3.72 -13.30
C ALA A 296 3.36 4.15 -12.92
N PHE A 297 3.21 4.95 -11.86
CA PHE A 297 1.93 5.56 -11.49
C PHE A 297 1.39 6.46 -12.60
N LEU A 298 2.22 7.37 -13.14
CA LEU A 298 1.83 8.27 -14.22
C LEU A 298 1.42 7.51 -15.48
N ALA A 299 2.13 6.44 -15.83
CA ALA A 299 1.77 5.59 -16.96
C ALA A 299 0.39 4.93 -16.76
N LEU A 300 0.13 4.43 -15.54
CA LEU A 300 -1.16 3.82 -15.21
C LEU A 300 -2.30 4.86 -15.23
N ALA A 301 -2.08 6.05 -14.67
CA ALA A 301 -3.04 7.15 -14.67
C ALA A 301 -3.32 7.66 -16.09
N ALA A 302 -2.27 7.87 -16.88
CA ALA A 302 -2.38 8.27 -18.28
C ALA A 302 -3.16 7.23 -19.09
N ALA A 303 -2.88 5.93 -18.91
CA ALA A 303 -3.64 4.88 -19.57
C ALA A 303 -5.14 4.99 -19.25
N VAL A 304 -5.52 5.18 -17.98
CA VAL A 304 -6.93 5.34 -17.60
C VAL A 304 -7.56 6.57 -18.27
N VAL A 305 -6.93 7.73 -18.13
CA VAL A 305 -7.46 9.00 -18.66
C VAL A 305 -7.58 8.96 -20.19
N LEU A 306 -6.58 8.44 -20.89
CA LEU A 306 -6.57 8.35 -22.35
C LEU A 306 -7.64 7.38 -22.88
N VAL A 307 -7.90 6.27 -22.18
CA VAL A 307 -8.96 5.34 -22.56
C VAL A 307 -10.33 5.99 -22.37
N TRP A 308 -10.56 6.66 -21.24
CA TRP A 308 -11.82 7.38 -21.01
C TRP A 308 -12.04 8.53 -21.99
N ALA A 309 -10.99 9.28 -22.35
CA ALA A 309 -11.08 10.35 -23.32
C ALA A 309 -11.46 9.86 -24.74
N ARG A 310 -11.10 8.62 -25.09
CA ARG A 310 -11.44 7.99 -26.38
C ARG A 310 -12.73 7.16 -26.33
N ALA A 311 -13.21 6.81 -25.15
CA ALA A 311 -14.41 6.00 -24.99
C ALA A 311 -15.66 6.81 -25.37
N ARG A 312 -16.59 6.16 -26.08
CA ARG A 312 -17.88 6.79 -26.43
C ARG A 312 -18.86 6.85 -25.25
N HIS A 313 -18.62 6.07 -24.21
CA HIS A 313 -19.43 6.06 -22.99
C HIS A 313 -18.74 6.87 -21.90
N ARG A 314 -19.52 7.63 -21.15
CA ARG A 314 -19.01 8.43 -20.03
C ARG A 314 -18.63 7.50 -18.87
N ALA A 315 -17.45 7.73 -18.29
CA ALA A 315 -17.06 7.11 -17.04
C ALA A 315 -18.00 7.52 -15.90
N ARG A 316 -18.18 6.65 -14.90
CA ARG A 316 -18.99 6.94 -13.72
C ARG A 316 -18.30 8.00 -12.87
N TRP A 317 -19.07 8.87 -12.22
CA TRP A 317 -18.55 9.87 -11.30
C TRP A 317 -17.79 9.24 -10.14
N THR A 318 -18.24 8.07 -9.66
CA THR A 318 -17.49 7.29 -8.66
C THR A 318 -16.07 6.98 -9.13
N ASP A 319 -15.90 6.52 -10.37
CA ASP A 319 -14.59 6.19 -10.91
C ASP A 319 -13.75 7.45 -11.14
N ILE A 320 -14.35 8.50 -11.71
CA ILE A 320 -13.68 9.79 -11.98
C ILE A 320 -13.14 10.40 -10.68
N LEU A 321 -13.95 10.45 -9.63
CA LEU A 321 -13.55 11.06 -8.36
C LEU A 321 -12.49 10.23 -7.63
N LEU A 322 -12.56 8.90 -7.67
CA LEU A 322 -11.52 8.04 -7.10
C LEU A 322 -10.18 8.15 -7.86
N VAL A 323 -10.23 8.24 -9.19
CA VAL A 323 -9.02 8.48 -10.01
C VAL A 323 -8.47 9.88 -9.77
N GLY A 324 -9.33 10.90 -9.66
CA GLY A 324 -8.93 12.26 -9.29
C GLY A 324 -8.26 12.31 -7.92
N LEU A 325 -8.82 11.61 -6.91
CA LEU A 325 -8.19 11.46 -5.60
C LEU A 325 -6.83 10.77 -5.71
N ALA A 326 -6.73 9.67 -6.44
CA ALA A 326 -5.48 8.94 -6.64
C ALA A 326 -4.38 9.82 -7.25
N ILE A 327 -4.71 10.57 -8.30
CA ILE A 327 -3.80 11.51 -8.98
C ILE A 327 -3.42 12.64 -8.03
N GLY A 328 -4.38 13.27 -7.37
CA GLY A 328 -4.12 14.37 -6.43
C GLY A 328 -3.16 13.94 -5.31
N LEU A 329 -3.40 12.77 -4.70
CA LEU A 329 -2.51 12.23 -3.68
C LEU A 329 -1.13 11.92 -4.22
N ALA A 330 -1.03 11.26 -5.37
CA ALA A 330 0.26 10.91 -5.95
C ALA A 330 1.08 12.12 -6.42
N LEU A 331 0.44 13.24 -6.77
CA LEU A 331 1.15 14.47 -7.16
C LEU A 331 1.59 15.30 -5.95
N LEU A 332 0.94 15.13 -4.80
CA LEU A 332 1.17 15.96 -3.63
C LEU A 332 2.49 15.60 -2.91
N TYR A 333 2.68 14.32 -2.57
CA TYR A 333 3.84 13.85 -1.82
C TYR A 333 4.38 12.51 -2.36
N SER A 334 5.69 12.31 -2.26
CA SER A 334 6.33 11.06 -2.68
C SER A 334 5.76 9.84 -1.92
N ARG A 335 5.52 9.98 -0.61
CA ARG A 335 4.93 8.90 0.21
C ARG A 335 3.49 8.52 -0.16
N THR A 336 2.73 9.41 -0.80
CA THR A 336 1.34 9.15 -1.18
C THR A 336 1.17 8.59 -2.59
N VAL A 337 2.26 8.43 -3.37
CA VAL A 337 2.24 7.73 -4.66
C VAL A 337 1.72 6.29 -4.51
N ALA A 338 2.17 5.58 -3.48
CA ALA A 338 1.70 4.22 -3.19
C ALA A 338 0.20 4.16 -2.84
N VAL A 339 -0.32 5.17 -2.13
CA VAL A 339 -1.76 5.29 -1.85
C VAL A 339 -2.54 5.58 -3.13
N GLY A 340 -2.04 6.47 -3.99
CA GLY A 340 -2.62 6.72 -5.31
C GLY A 340 -2.66 5.44 -6.16
N ALA A 341 -1.57 4.68 -6.19
CA ALA A 341 -1.48 3.40 -6.89
C ALA A 341 -2.50 2.38 -6.35
N ALA A 342 -2.69 2.32 -5.03
CA ALA A 342 -3.67 1.45 -4.37
C ALA A 342 -5.11 1.76 -4.83
N ILE A 343 -5.45 3.04 -4.92
CA ILE A 343 -6.79 3.51 -5.30
C ILE A 343 -7.03 3.31 -6.79
N ILE A 344 -6.07 3.65 -7.65
CA ILE A 344 -6.27 3.60 -9.10
C ILE A 344 -6.28 2.17 -9.66
N ALA A 345 -5.56 1.22 -9.06
CA ALA A 345 -5.38 -0.14 -9.57
C ALA A 345 -6.69 -0.87 -9.95
N PRO A 346 -7.72 -0.99 -9.08
CA PRO A 346 -8.97 -1.67 -9.45
C PRO A 346 -9.74 -0.96 -10.58
N VAL A 347 -9.67 0.37 -10.68
CA VAL A 347 -10.28 1.14 -11.77
C VAL A 347 -9.49 0.92 -13.07
N ALA A 348 -8.17 1.00 -13.01
CA ALA A 348 -7.29 0.77 -14.14
C ALA A 348 -7.45 -0.63 -14.74
N ALA A 349 -7.62 -1.66 -13.91
CA ALA A 349 -7.90 -3.01 -14.36
C ALA A 349 -9.18 -3.09 -15.21
N ALA A 350 -10.28 -2.46 -14.76
CA ALA A 350 -11.53 -2.42 -15.53
C ALA A 350 -11.37 -1.62 -16.83
N THR A 351 -10.71 -0.46 -16.77
CA THR A 351 -10.51 0.42 -17.92
C THR A 351 -9.63 -0.23 -18.99
N ILE A 352 -8.51 -0.84 -18.62
CA ILE A 352 -7.61 -1.55 -19.54
C ILE A 352 -8.29 -2.78 -20.12
N GLN A 353 -9.11 -3.49 -19.35
CA GLN A 353 -9.90 -4.60 -19.88
C GLN A 353 -10.87 -4.15 -20.99
N GLY A 354 -11.34 -2.89 -20.97
CA GLY A 354 -12.17 -2.33 -22.04
C GLY A 354 -11.46 -2.21 -23.40
N LEU A 355 -10.12 -2.28 -23.43
CA LEU A 355 -9.32 -2.32 -24.66
C LEU A 355 -9.10 -3.74 -25.19
N LEU A 356 -9.42 -4.76 -24.39
CA LEU A 356 -9.24 -6.16 -24.70
C LEU A 356 -10.59 -6.81 -25.06
N PRO A 357 -10.60 -8.02 -25.63
CA PRO A 357 -11.84 -8.76 -25.87
C PRO A 357 -12.70 -8.83 -24.61
N PRO A 358 -14.04 -8.69 -24.73
CA PRO A 358 -14.95 -8.62 -23.59
C PRO A 358 -14.99 -9.93 -22.77
N ASP A 359 -14.68 -11.05 -23.43
CA ASP A 359 -14.61 -12.37 -22.83
C ASP A 359 -13.42 -12.43 -21.85
N ARG A 360 -13.77 -12.49 -20.57
CA ARG A 360 -12.83 -12.70 -19.47
C ARG A 360 -12.89 -14.14 -19.04
N GLU A 361 -11.74 -14.73 -18.75
CA GLU A 361 -11.71 -16.07 -18.18
C GLU A 361 -12.42 -16.07 -16.82
N PRO A 362 -13.28 -17.07 -16.53
CA PRO A 362 -13.90 -17.19 -15.23
C PRO A 362 -12.83 -17.42 -14.16
N VAL A 363 -13.09 -16.96 -12.93
CA VAL A 363 -12.19 -17.25 -11.81
C VAL A 363 -12.30 -18.74 -11.47
N THR A 364 -11.17 -19.45 -11.53
CA THR A 364 -11.12 -20.91 -11.27
C THR A 364 -10.46 -21.23 -9.93
N ARG A 365 -10.78 -22.39 -9.32
CA ARG A 365 -10.07 -22.85 -8.11
C ARG A 365 -8.56 -23.06 -8.35
N ARG A 366 -8.20 -23.47 -9.58
CA ARG A 366 -6.80 -23.66 -9.98
C ARG A 366 -6.01 -22.36 -9.99
N GLU A 367 -6.54 -21.28 -10.59
CA GLU A 367 -5.83 -19.98 -10.58
C GLU A 367 -5.66 -19.42 -9.16
N VAL A 368 -6.67 -19.62 -8.29
CA VAL A 368 -6.60 -19.21 -6.89
C VAL A 368 -5.50 -19.99 -6.16
N GLY A 369 -5.50 -21.32 -6.31
CA GLY A 369 -4.49 -22.20 -5.73
C GLY A 369 -3.07 -21.89 -6.22
N LEU A 370 -2.88 -21.63 -7.52
CA LEU A 370 -1.59 -21.22 -8.08
C LEU A 370 -1.14 -19.86 -7.54
N THR A 371 -2.04 -18.89 -7.44
CA THR A 371 -1.69 -17.54 -6.96
C THR A 371 -1.27 -17.57 -5.49
N ILE A 372 -2.04 -18.26 -4.64
CA ILE A 372 -1.72 -18.42 -3.21
C ILE A 372 -0.46 -19.28 -3.04
N GLY A 373 -0.35 -20.39 -3.78
CA GLY A 373 0.81 -21.28 -3.70
C GLY A 373 2.12 -20.61 -4.11
N LEU A 374 2.11 -19.79 -5.16
CA LEU A 374 3.29 -19.03 -5.59
C LEU A 374 3.63 -17.89 -4.62
N ALA A 375 2.63 -17.20 -4.06
CA ALA A 375 2.88 -16.23 -2.99
C ALA A 375 3.50 -16.90 -1.75
N ALA A 376 2.97 -18.05 -1.34
CA ALA A 376 3.52 -18.85 -0.23
C ALA A 376 4.93 -19.38 -0.55
N LEU A 377 5.20 -19.78 -1.79
CA LEU A 377 6.55 -20.16 -2.23
C LEU A 377 7.52 -18.98 -2.14
N GLY A 378 7.12 -17.77 -2.54
CA GLY A 378 7.94 -16.57 -2.37
C GLY A 378 8.27 -16.29 -0.90
N LEU A 379 7.28 -16.44 0.00
CA LEU A 379 7.47 -16.29 1.44
C LEU A 379 8.38 -17.38 2.03
N LEU A 380 8.26 -18.62 1.54
CA LEU A 380 9.15 -19.72 1.93
C LEU A 380 10.59 -19.44 1.49
N VAL A 381 10.79 -19.00 0.24
CA VAL A 381 12.11 -18.59 -0.26
C VAL A 381 12.68 -17.47 0.61
N ALA A 382 11.88 -16.44 0.93
CA ALA A 382 12.30 -15.37 1.84
C ALA A 382 12.71 -15.91 3.23
N ALA A 383 11.93 -16.83 3.80
CA ALA A 383 12.22 -17.46 5.09
C ALA A 383 13.51 -18.28 5.08
N LEU A 384 13.89 -18.87 3.94
CA LEU A 384 15.13 -19.65 3.80
C LEU A 384 16.37 -18.77 3.61
N ILE A 385 16.25 -17.61 2.95
CA ILE A 385 17.40 -16.74 2.65
C ILE A 385 17.70 -15.71 3.75
N LEU A 386 16.69 -15.23 4.47
CA LEU A 386 16.86 -14.14 5.44
C LEU A 386 17.69 -14.51 6.67
N PRO A 387 17.63 -15.72 7.24
CA PRO A 387 18.46 -16.08 8.39
C PRO A 387 19.97 -15.89 8.16
N THR A 388 20.45 -16.11 6.94
CA THR A 388 21.87 -15.95 6.59
C THR A 388 22.24 -14.53 6.15
N ARG A 389 21.27 -13.75 5.67
CA ARG A 389 21.51 -12.41 5.12
C ARG A 389 21.19 -11.27 6.08
N ALA A 390 20.25 -11.48 7.00
CA ALA A 390 19.63 -10.42 7.80
C ALA A 390 19.94 -10.52 9.31
N ALA A 391 20.97 -11.27 9.69
CA ALA A 391 21.43 -11.36 11.08
C ALA A 391 22.02 -10.02 11.58
N VAL A 392 22.63 -9.26 10.67
CA VAL A 392 23.17 -7.93 10.92
C VAL A 392 22.37 -6.93 10.08
N PRO A 393 21.91 -5.81 10.66
CA PRO A 393 21.21 -4.78 9.88
C PRO A 393 22.19 -4.08 8.94
N THR A 394 21.69 -3.56 7.82
CA THR A 394 22.49 -2.79 6.86
C THR A 394 22.55 -1.30 7.18
N TRP A 395 21.90 -0.88 8.27
CA TRP A 395 21.88 0.51 8.74
C TRP A 395 22.34 0.58 10.20
N GLY A 396 22.88 1.74 10.59
CA GLY A 396 23.42 2.00 11.92
C GLY A 396 24.94 1.82 12.01
N ALA A 397 25.52 2.32 13.10
CA ALA A 397 26.96 2.28 13.36
C ALA A 397 27.39 0.94 13.98
N ASN A 398 27.08 -0.18 13.29
CA ASN A 398 27.23 -1.54 13.82
C ASN A 398 28.66 -1.91 14.21
N ASP A 399 29.67 -1.26 13.63
CA ASP A 399 31.09 -1.44 13.94
C ASP A 399 31.59 -0.55 15.09
N LEU A 400 30.73 0.33 15.61
CA LEU A 400 30.93 1.14 16.81
C LEU A 400 30.08 0.63 17.99
N ASP A 401 29.51 -0.57 17.90
CA ASP A 401 28.65 -1.17 18.93
C ASP A 401 29.38 -1.31 20.28
N THR A 402 30.63 -1.76 20.27
CA THR A 402 31.45 -1.94 21.48
C THR A 402 31.75 -0.61 22.21
N PRO A 403 32.33 0.43 21.57
CA PRO A 403 32.60 1.68 22.27
C PRO A 403 31.33 2.42 22.70
N LEU A 404 30.22 2.33 21.94
CA LEU A 404 28.94 2.92 22.33
C LEU A 404 28.31 2.23 23.55
N SER A 405 28.37 0.89 23.60
CA SER A 405 27.89 0.11 24.75
C SER A 405 28.71 0.35 26.03
N ALA A 406 29.97 0.76 25.88
CA ALA A 406 30.85 1.08 27.01
C ALA A 406 30.60 2.48 27.61
N LEU A 407 29.76 3.32 26.98
CA LEU A 407 29.46 4.66 27.49
C LEU A 407 28.62 4.61 28.78
N PRO A 408 28.83 5.54 29.73
CA PRO A 408 28.02 5.62 30.95
C PRO A 408 26.53 5.73 30.67
N GLN A 409 25.70 5.24 31.59
CA GLN A 409 24.25 5.36 31.49
C GLN A 409 23.81 6.83 31.47
N GLY A 410 22.90 7.17 30.56
CA GLY A 410 22.39 8.53 30.39
C GLY A 410 23.29 9.45 29.56
N THR A 411 24.33 8.91 28.91
CA THR A 411 25.23 9.71 28.06
C THR A 411 24.44 10.32 26.90
N VAL A 412 24.42 11.65 26.84
CA VAL A 412 23.81 12.39 25.74
C VAL A 412 24.76 12.43 24.54
N VAL A 413 24.28 11.96 23.39
CA VAL A 413 25.07 11.85 22.15
C VAL A 413 24.47 12.77 21.09
N CYS A 414 25.27 13.72 20.61
CA CYS A 414 24.96 14.48 19.41
C CYS A 414 25.11 13.57 18.19
N ASN A 415 24.01 12.95 17.76
CA ASN A 415 24.00 11.95 16.70
C ASN A 415 23.54 12.51 15.36
N ASP A 416 23.99 11.90 14.27
CA ASP A 416 23.38 12.04 12.94
C ASP A 416 21.88 11.69 12.99
N TYR A 417 21.05 12.43 12.25
CA TYR A 417 19.59 12.23 12.24
C TYR A 417 19.19 10.77 11.98
N GLY A 418 19.80 10.12 10.99
CA GLY A 418 19.43 8.78 10.54
C GLY A 418 19.84 7.65 11.50
N VAL A 419 20.77 7.89 12.43
CA VAL A 419 21.22 6.85 13.39
C VAL A 419 20.45 6.89 14.72
N GLY A 420 19.63 7.91 14.95
CA GLY A 420 18.91 8.10 16.22
C GLY A 420 18.04 6.91 16.62
N GLY A 421 17.23 6.39 15.69
CA GLY A 421 16.39 5.22 15.97
C GLY A 421 17.20 3.95 16.28
N TRP A 422 18.34 3.77 15.61
CA TRP A 422 19.24 2.65 15.90
C TRP A 422 19.89 2.77 17.28
N LEU A 423 20.27 3.98 17.70
CA LEU A 423 20.79 4.22 19.07
C LEU A 423 19.73 3.88 20.12
N ILE A 424 18.47 4.28 19.91
CA ILE A 424 17.35 3.97 20.80
C ILE A 424 17.19 2.45 20.99
N TRP A 425 17.26 1.71 19.89
CA TRP A 425 17.07 0.25 19.90
C TRP A 425 18.28 -0.50 20.45
N ARG A 426 19.50 -0.15 20.03
CA ARG A 426 20.71 -0.92 20.29
C ARG A 426 21.43 -0.53 21.58
N HIS A 427 21.36 0.75 21.95
CA HIS A 427 22.17 1.34 23.01
C HIS A 427 21.30 2.09 24.03
N PRO A 428 20.55 1.37 24.90
CA PRO A 428 19.67 2.00 25.88
C PRO A 428 20.41 2.85 26.93
N ASN A 429 21.74 2.68 27.03
CA ASN A 429 22.63 3.47 27.87
C ASN A 429 22.83 4.91 27.35
N VAL A 430 22.59 5.18 26.07
CA VAL A 430 22.73 6.52 25.49
C VAL A 430 21.39 7.24 25.31
N ARG A 431 21.47 8.55 25.11
CA ARG A 431 20.33 9.44 24.86
C ARG A 431 20.61 10.25 23.58
N PRO A 432 20.02 9.88 22.43
CA PRO A 432 20.20 10.65 21.21
C PRO A 432 19.53 12.02 21.31
N THR A 433 20.14 13.02 20.70
CA THR A 433 19.61 14.40 20.67
C THR A 433 18.55 14.60 19.61
N ILE A 434 18.47 13.68 18.64
CA ILE A 434 17.45 13.65 17.59
C ILE A 434 17.23 12.22 17.07
N ASP A 435 16.03 11.93 16.57
CA ASP A 435 15.71 10.68 15.87
C ASP A 435 14.55 10.90 14.87
N GLY A 436 14.13 9.81 14.20
CA GLY A 436 13.12 9.84 13.13
C GLY A 436 11.70 10.22 13.55
N ARG A 437 11.39 10.28 14.86
CA ARG A 437 10.08 10.67 15.39
C ARG A 437 9.92 12.19 15.41
N VAL A 438 9.98 12.81 14.23
CA VAL A 438 9.95 14.27 14.05
C VAL A 438 8.78 14.97 14.74
N GLU A 439 7.67 14.28 14.94
CA GLU A 439 6.47 14.79 15.63
C GLU A 439 6.70 15.10 17.11
N VAL A 440 7.73 14.51 17.74
CA VAL A 440 8.06 14.81 19.15
C VAL A 440 8.92 16.07 19.28
N TYR A 441 9.56 16.52 18.20
CA TYR A 441 10.49 17.65 18.18
C TYR A 441 9.84 18.93 17.65
N ALA A 442 10.20 20.06 18.24
CA ALA A 442 9.84 21.37 17.69
C ALA A 442 10.66 21.63 16.42
N THR A 443 10.06 22.30 15.44
CA THR A 443 10.71 22.65 14.17
C THR A 443 12.02 23.41 14.37
N GLY A 444 12.07 24.28 15.38
CA GLY A 444 13.30 25.00 15.76
C GLY A 444 14.45 24.06 16.14
N HIS A 445 14.17 23.01 16.93
CA HIS A 445 15.20 22.04 17.34
C HIS A 445 15.72 21.23 16.15
N VAL A 446 14.83 20.83 15.24
CA VAL A 446 15.24 20.10 14.02
C VAL A 446 16.10 20.99 13.12
N LYS A 447 15.74 22.26 12.95
CA LYS A 447 16.55 23.22 12.20
C LYS A 447 17.93 23.41 12.82
N GLU A 448 18.00 23.59 14.14
CA GLU A 448 19.26 23.77 14.85
C GLU A 448 20.16 22.53 14.79
N HIS A 449 19.56 21.33 14.72
CA HIS A 449 20.29 20.10 14.45
C HIS A 449 20.88 20.08 13.03
N LEU A 450 20.10 20.46 12.01
CA LEU A 450 20.60 20.57 10.63
C LEU A 450 21.71 21.63 10.50
N ASP A 451 21.57 22.76 11.19
CA ASP A 451 22.59 23.80 11.27
C ASP A 451 23.84 23.29 11.99
N PHE A 452 23.67 22.45 13.03
CA PHE A 452 24.75 21.75 13.69
C PHE A 452 25.51 20.82 12.73
N GLU A 453 24.83 19.91 12.02
CA GLU A 453 25.49 18.98 11.08
C GLU A 453 26.26 19.69 9.97
N ARG A 454 25.76 20.86 9.52
CA ARG A 454 26.39 21.68 8.48
C ARG A 454 27.52 22.57 8.99
N ALA A 455 27.81 22.57 10.29
CA ALA A 455 28.70 23.53 10.94
C ALA A 455 28.34 25.00 10.64
N ALA A 456 27.04 25.30 10.53
CA ALA A 456 26.55 26.63 10.23
C ALA A 456 26.89 27.63 11.36
N PRO A 457 26.92 28.95 11.10
CA PRO A 457 27.20 29.94 12.12
C PRO A 457 26.30 29.77 13.36
N GLY A 458 26.91 29.60 14.53
CA GLY A 458 26.21 29.40 15.80
C GLY A 458 25.98 27.94 16.21
N TRP A 459 26.45 26.95 15.44
CA TRP A 459 26.30 25.52 15.72
C TRP A 459 26.71 25.11 17.15
N GLN A 460 27.68 25.80 17.77
CA GLN A 460 28.16 25.50 19.12
C GLN A 460 27.04 25.66 20.17
N ALA A 461 26.01 26.47 19.88
CA ALA A 461 24.84 26.62 20.74
C ALA A 461 24.06 25.31 20.88
N TYR A 462 24.00 24.50 19.81
CA TYR A 462 23.36 23.18 19.84
C TYR A 462 24.06 22.27 20.86
N VAL A 463 25.39 22.13 20.77
CA VAL A 463 26.20 21.32 21.69
C VAL A 463 26.04 21.77 23.14
N ARG A 464 26.09 23.09 23.40
CA ARG A 464 25.91 23.63 24.76
C ARG A 464 24.51 23.35 25.31
N ARG A 465 23.47 23.49 24.50
CA ARG A 465 22.08 23.31 24.93
C ARG A 465 21.74 21.84 25.15
N THR A 466 22.19 20.95 24.27
CA THR A 466 21.95 19.52 24.42
C THR A 466 22.82 18.91 25.52
N GLY A 467 23.97 19.53 25.82
CA GLY A 467 24.92 19.03 26.82
C GLY A 467 25.59 17.74 26.36
N CYS A 468 25.68 17.48 25.05
CA CYS A 468 26.27 16.25 24.54
C CYS A 468 27.77 16.20 24.85
N THR A 469 28.20 15.06 25.40
CA THR A 469 29.61 14.80 25.74
C THR A 469 30.29 13.88 24.71
N TYR A 470 29.47 13.26 23.86
CA TYR A 470 29.87 12.44 22.73
C TYR A 470 29.08 12.84 21.49
N ALA A 471 29.66 12.57 20.31
CA ALA A 471 29.01 12.80 19.03
C ALA A 471 29.22 11.59 18.14
N LEU A 472 28.16 11.14 17.47
CA LEU A 472 28.19 10.03 16.51
C LEU A 472 27.71 10.54 15.17
N LEU A 473 28.65 10.79 14.26
CA LEU A 473 28.41 11.59 13.07
C LEU A 473 28.81 10.84 11.81
N THR A 474 28.08 11.07 10.72
CA THR A 474 28.38 10.46 9.42
C THR A 474 29.66 11.05 8.87
N LYS A 475 30.55 10.20 8.33
CA LYS A 475 31.80 10.64 7.71
C LYS A 475 31.56 11.73 6.66
N GLY A 476 32.43 12.73 6.67
CA GLY A 476 32.36 13.86 5.73
C GLY A 476 31.39 14.96 6.14
N GLN A 477 30.65 14.82 7.24
CA GLN A 477 29.87 15.94 7.79
C GLN A 477 30.82 17.07 8.23
N PRO A 478 30.58 18.33 7.80
CA PRO A 478 31.45 19.48 8.12
C PRO A 478 31.68 19.71 9.62
N VAL A 479 30.68 19.36 10.44
CA VAL A 479 30.76 19.52 11.89
C VAL A 479 31.83 18.66 12.54
N ILE A 480 32.27 17.57 11.91
CA ILE A 480 33.36 16.73 12.44
C ILE A 480 34.65 17.57 12.53
N GLU A 481 35.01 18.27 11.46
CA GLU A 481 36.18 19.14 11.40
C GLU A 481 36.03 20.32 12.37
N ALA A 482 34.85 20.96 12.39
CA ALA A 482 34.57 22.05 13.33
C ALA A 482 34.71 21.62 14.80
N LEU A 483 34.22 20.42 15.15
CA LEU A 483 34.35 19.86 16.50
C LEU A 483 35.82 19.61 16.87
N THR A 484 36.60 19.01 15.97
CA THR A 484 38.00 18.67 16.23
C THR A 484 38.91 19.88 16.26
N GLU A 485 38.73 20.83 15.33
CA GLU A 485 39.65 21.95 15.15
C GLU A 485 39.28 23.15 16.03
N GLN A 486 37.99 23.48 16.12
CA GLN A 486 37.56 24.70 16.83
C GLN A 486 37.28 24.44 18.31
N THR A 487 36.80 23.24 18.65
CA THR A 487 36.39 22.89 20.03
C THR A 487 37.21 21.77 20.65
N GLN A 488 38.27 21.31 19.98
CA GLN A 488 39.23 20.34 20.52
C GLN A 488 38.60 19.01 20.95
N TRP A 489 37.54 18.58 20.27
CA TRP A 489 36.99 17.24 20.46
C TRP A 489 37.97 16.20 19.92
N THR A 490 38.04 15.05 20.60
CA THR A 490 38.92 13.94 20.20
C THR A 490 38.13 12.84 19.53
N VAL A 491 38.65 12.31 18.41
CA VAL A 491 38.09 11.12 17.77
C VAL A 491 38.42 9.89 18.62
N VAL A 492 37.38 9.23 19.13
CA VAL A 492 37.50 7.99 19.92
C VAL A 492 37.73 6.82 19.00
N GLN A 493 36.90 6.68 17.96
CA GLN A 493 37.00 5.61 16.98
C GLN A 493 36.37 6.05 15.66
N ARG A 494 36.95 5.60 14.54
CA ARG A 494 36.38 5.74 13.21
C ARG A 494 35.82 4.39 12.78
N GLY A 495 34.53 4.35 12.49
CA GLY A 495 33.88 3.20 11.88
C GLY A 495 33.96 3.24 10.35
N SER A 496 33.12 2.47 9.66
CA SER A 496 33.00 2.40 8.20
C SER A 496 32.31 3.64 7.66
N GLU A 497 31.16 4.01 8.23
CA GLU A 497 30.33 5.15 7.81
C GLU A 497 30.28 6.27 8.86
N TYR A 498 30.55 5.96 10.13
CA TYR A 498 30.39 6.90 11.25
C TYR A 498 31.70 7.17 11.98
N VAL A 499 31.76 8.30 12.69
CA VAL A 499 32.85 8.70 13.57
C VAL A 499 32.29 8.97 14.96
N LEU A 500 32.88 8.33 15.97
CA LEU A 500 32.59 8.60 17.38
C LEU A 500 33.61 9.60 17.92
N LEU A 501 33.14 10.74 18.40
CA LEU A 501 33.94 11.79 19.02
C LEU A 501 33.56 11.97 20.50
N ARG A 502 34.50 12.51 21.26
CA ARG A 502 34.34 12.87 22.67
C ARG A 502 34.72 14.33 22.89
N ALA A 503 33.90 15.02 23.68
CA ALA A 503 34.16 16.38 24.12
C ALA A 503 35.46 16.48 24.95
N PRO A 504 36.15 17.64 24.93
CA PRO A 504 37.22 17.91 25.88
C PRO A 504 36.70 17.83 27.32
N ARG A 505 37.58 17.40 28.24
CA ARG A 505 37.25 17.27 29.66
C ARG A 505 37.08 18.61 30.36
#